data_AF-A0A2J8Q9F3-F1
#
_entry.id   AF-A0A2J8Q9F3-F1
#
_cell.length_a   1.000
_cell.length_b   1.000
_cell.length_c   1.000
_cell.angle_alpha   90.00
_cell.angle_beta   90.00
_cell.angle_gamma   90.00
#
_symmetry.space_group_name_H-M   'P 1'
#
loop_
_entity.id
_entity.type
_entity.pdbx_description
1 polymer ?
#
loop_
_entity_poly.entity_id
_entity_poly.type
_entity_poly.pdbx_seq_one_letter_code
_entity_poly.pdbx_strand_id
1 'polypeptide(L)' 'MPEGPLVRKFHRLVSPFVGQQVVKTGGSSKKLQPASLQSLWLQDTQVGPAL' A
#
# COMPACT_ATOMS: atom_id res chain seq x y z
N MET A 1 -16.83 10.64 -0.13
CA MET A 1 -16.02 11.77 0.38
C MET A 1 -14.73 11.81 -0.44
N PRO A 2 -14.20 13.00 -0.75
CA PRO A 2 -12.86 13.09 -1.31
C PRO A 2 -11.85 12.61 -0.27
N GLU A 3 -10.84 11.87 -0.71
CA GLU A 3 -9.78 11.45 0.19
C GLU A 3 -8.97 12.67 0.66
N GLY A 4 -8.74 12.73 1.98
CA GLY A 4 -8.08 13.85 2.62
C GLY A 4 -6.58 13.99 2.25
N PRO A 5 -5.96 15.15 2.53
CA PRO A 5 -4.56 15.42 2.18
C PRO A 5 -3.56 14.38 2.72
N LEU A 6 -3.85 13.77 3.87
CA LEU A 6 -3.00 12.73 4.47
C LEU A 6 -2.97 11.45 3.63
N VAL A 7 -4.11 11.04 3.07
CA VAL A 7 -4.20 9.84 2.24
C VAL A 7 -3.40 10.04 0.95
N ARG A 8 -3.48 11.23 0.35
CA ARG A 8 -2.67 11.58 -0.84
C ARG A 8 -1.18 11.64 -0.54
N LYS A 9 -0.80 12.18 0.62
CA LYS A 9 0.61 12.18 1.05
C LYS A 9 1.11 10.75 1.21
N PHE A 10 0.33 9.88 1.82
CA PHE A 10 0.67 8.47 1.96
C PHE A 10 0.81 7.79 0.60
N HIS A 11 -0.14 7.99 -0.31
CA HIS A 11 -0.08 7.44 -1.67
C HIS A 11 1.21 7.84 -2.41
N ARG A 12 1.62 9.11 -2.31
CA ARG A 12 2.90 9.57 -2.89
C ARG A 12 4.12 8.86 -2.30
N LEU A 13 4.07 8.49 -1.02
CA LEU A 13 5.15 7.73 -0.37
C LEU A 13 5.19 6.27 -0.81
N VAL A 14 4.03 5.67 -1.14
CA VAL A 14 3.93 4.27 -1.55
C VAL A 14 4.14 4.09 -3.05
N SER A 15 3.77 5.07 -3.88
CA SER A 15 3.85 5.00 -5.35
C SER A 15 5.20 4.50 -5.90
N PRO A 16 6.38 4.88 -5.35
CA PRO A 16 7.66 4.37 -5.83
C PRO A 16 7.87 2.86 -5.70
N PHE A 17 7.08 2.17 -4.86
CA PHE A 17 7.17 0.73 -4.64
C PHE A 17 6.31 -0.08 -5.63
N VAL A 18 5.48 0.57 -6.45
CA VAL A 18 4.71 -0.12 -7.49
C VAL A 18 5.67 -0.81 -8.48
N GLY A 19 5.36 -2.05 -8.84
CA GLY A 19 6.22 -2.91 -9.66
C GLY A 19 7.37 -3.56 -8.90
N GLN A 20 7.45 -3.39 -7.56
CA GLN A 20 8.46 -4.08 -6.74
C GLN A 20 7.88 -5.29 -6.00
N GLN A 21 8.73 -6.29 -5.78
CA GLN A 21 8.38 -7.50 -5.04
C GLN A 21 8.55 -7.29 -3.53
N VAL A 22 7.60 -7.80 -2.75
CA VAL A 22 7.65 -7.79 -1.28
C VAL A 22 8.62 -8.87 -0.81
N VAL A 23 9.76 -8.45 -0.25
CA VAL A 23 10.78 -9.38 0.26
C VAL A 23 10.43 -9.89 1.65
N LYS A 24 9.89 -9.02 2.52
CA LYS A 24 9.57 -9.32 3.92
C LYS A 24 8.36 -8.50 4.39
N THR A 25 7.68 -9.01 5.42
CA THR A 25 6.52 -8.38 6.06
C THR A 25 6.66 -8.42 7.57
N GLY A 26 6.07 -7.44 8.28
CA GLY A 26 6.07 -7.36 9.74
C GLY A 26 4.84 -6.65 10.30
N GLY A 27 4.83 -6.42 11.62
CA GLY A 27 3.71 -5.81 12.35
C GLY A 27 2.95 -6.80 13.23
N SER A 28 2.12 -6.30 14.14
CA SER A 28 1.38 -7.11 15.13
C SER A 28 -0.05 -7.47 14.71
N SER A 29 -0.55 -6.88 13.62
CA SER A 29 -1.90 -7.14 13.12
C SER A 29 -2.00 -8.56 12.55
N LYS A 30 -3.00 -9.31 13.00
CA LYS A 30 -3.28 -10.70 12.57
C LYS A 30 -4.52 -10.83 11.68
N LYS A 31 -5.16 -9.71 11.28
CA LYS A 31 -6.38 -9.71 10.47
C LYS A 31 -6.18 -10.29 9.07
N LEU A 32 -4.95 -10.25 8.57
CA LEU A 32 -4.47 -10.90 7.36
C LEU A 32 -3.18 -11.63 7.73
N GLN A 33 -2.82 -12.70 6.99
CA GLN A 33 -1.53 -13.38 7.15
C GLN A 33 -0.45 -12.60 6.38
N PRO A 34 0.41 -11.78 7.01
CA PRO A 34 1.32 -10.90 6.26
C PRO A 34 2.32 -11.68 5.41
N ALA A 35 2.72 -12.86 5.90
CA ALA A 35 3.62 -13.75 5.18
C ALA A 35 3.09 -14.19 3.80
N SER A 36 1.77 -14.18 3.56
CA SER A 36 1.21 -14.52 2.25
C SER A 36 1.46 -13.46 1.19
N LEU A 37 1.85 -12.24 1.60
CA LEU A 37 2.20 -11.16 0.68
C LEU A 37 3.67 -11.23 0.24
N GLN A 38 4.52 -12.02 0.90
CA GLN A 38 5.92 -12.17 0.51
C GLN A 38 6.03 -12.83 -0.87
N SER A 39 7.01 -12.42 -1.65
CA SER A 39 7.20 -12.79 -3.06
C SER A 39 6.10 -12.32 -4.02
N LEU A 40 5.05 -11.63 -3.55
CA LEU A 40 4.09 -10.94 -4.42
C LEU A 40 4.62 -9.57 -4.83
N TRP A 41 4.07 -9.03 -5.91
CA TRP A 41 4.44 -7.73 -6.46
C TRP A 41 3.36 -6.70 -6.11
N LEU A 42 3.77 -5.49 -5.73
CA LEU A 42 2.83 -4.38 -5.58
C LEU A 42 2.38 -3.92 -6.96
N GLN A 43 1.20 -4.33 -7.39
CA GLN A 43 0.73 -4.10 -8.76
C GLN A 43 0.25 -2.67 -8.99
N ASP A 44 -0.43 -2.08 -8.01
CA ASP A 44 -1.02 -0.74 -8.15
C ASP A 44 -1.25 -0.07 -6.79
N THR A 45 -1.43 1.25 -6.80
CA THR A 45 -1.87 2.06 -5.66
C THR A 45 -2.90 3.10 -6.12
N GLN A 46 -4.08 3.10 -5.51
CA GLN A 46 -5.18 3.97 -5.90
C GLN A 46 -5.57 4.93 -4.76
N VAL A 47 -6.00 6.13 -5.15
CA VAL A 47 -6.62 7.15 -4.30
C VAL A 47 -7.87 7.62 -5.02
N GLY A 48 -8.99 7.69 -4.30
CA GLY A 48 -10.24 8.25 -4.80
C GLY A 48 -10.14 9.73 -5.19
N PRO A 49 -11.06 10.24 -6.03
CA PRO A 49 -11.01 11.60 -6.56
C PRO A 49 -11.03 12.68 -5.47
N ALA A 50 -10.37 13.79 -5.77
CA ALA A 50 -10.52 15.06 -5.05
C ALA A 50 -11.85 15.73 -5.45
N LEU A 51 -12.63 16.20 -4.48
CA LEU A 51 -13.68 17.20 -4.71
C LEU A 51 -13.05 18.57 -4.48
#